data_AF-A0A673YUI7-F1
#
_entry.id   AF-A0A673YUI7-F1
#
_cell.length_a   1.000
_cell.length_b   1.000
_cell.length_c   1.000
_cell.angle_alpha   90.00
_cell.angle_beta   90.00
_cell.angle_gamma   90.00
#
_symmetry.space_group_name_H-M   'P 1'
#
loop_
_entity.id
_entity.type
_entity.pdbx_description
1 polymer ?
#
loop_
_entity_poly.entity_id
_entity_poly.type
_entity_poly.pdbx_seq_one_letter_code
_entity_poly.pdbx_strand_id
1 'polypeptide(L)'
;MVTEGPEKTGEEGVGAGSGGTRFDLEKETELRFEVEAGEKVHLELLTGLAEVFGSELNRNKKYTFGPGSKIAVFTWQGCSVSLSGKTEVAYISKDTPMLLYLNAHTALEQMRRQAERDNERGPRVMVVGPTDVGKSTVCRLLLSYAVRLGRRPTLVELDVGQSGVSVPGTMSALCIERPADVEEGYSVQAPLVYHFGSTTPGTNIKLYNKLTSCLAEVFSLRCEENRKASVGGCIINTCGWVKGSGYQALVHCASAFQVDVVLVLDQERLYNELKRDLPHFVRVVLLPKSGGVVERSKDCRRVSRDEKIREYFYGFRSVSFFPHAFDVRFSDVRIYKIGAPSIPDSCLPLGMSQDDTQLKLVPVTPGRDLTHHVLSVSCADEGEEGAGGLRRGVLESPVCGFIVVTNVDTQAQVMTVLSPAPRPLPRHTLLIMDIRFIDLK
;
A
#
# COMPACT_ATOMS: atom_id res chain seq x y z
N MET A 1 83.03 -7.12 -0.83
CA MET A 1 82.77 -5.87 -0.07
C MET A 1 81.98 -4.92 -0.97
N VAL A 2 80.65 -4.96 -0.91
CA VAL A 2 79.80 -3.78 -1.14
C VAL A 2 78.57 -3.99 -0.27
N THR A 3 78.32 -2.99 0.56
CA THR A 3 77.35 -2.89 1.65
C THR A 3 75.98 -2.39 1.17
N GLU A 4 74.98 -2.70 1.99
CA GLU A 4 73.55 -2.37 1.93
C GLU A 4 73.23 -0.89 1.66
N GLY A 5 72.08 -0.67 1.00
CA GLY A 5 71.38 0.61 0.94
C GLY A 5 69.96 0.45 1.50
N PRO A 6 69.41 1.44 2.24
CA PRO A 6 68.16 1.28 2.98
C PRO A 6 66.91 1.57 2.14
N GLU A 7 65.88 0.75 2.33
CA GLU A 7 64.49 1.05 1.97
C GLU A 7 63.99 2.28 2.76
N LYS A 8 63.51 3.30 2.05
CA LYS A 8 62.70 4.37 2.63
C LYS A 8 61.24 4.16 2.27
N THR A 9 60.47 3.99 3.32
CA THR A 9 59.02 4.11 3.42
C THR A 9 58.53 5.45 2.86
N GLY A 10 57.54 5.38 1.97
CA GLY A 10 56.73 6.50 1.54
C GLY A 10 55.27 6.14 1.70
N GLU A 11 54.72 6.35 2.90
CA GLU A 11 53.28 6.47 3.10
C GLU A 11 52.85 7.82 2.53
N GLU A 12 52.30 7.82 1.32
CA GLU A 12 51.45 8.93 0.87
C GLU A 12 50.00 8.57 1.19
N GLY A 13 49.48 9.24 2.22
CA GLY A 13 48.09 9.19 2.61
C GLY A 13 47.19 9.67 1.47
N VAL A 14 46.49 8.73 0.85
CA VAL A 14 45.37 9.03 -0.04
C VAL A 14 44.21 9.48 0.85
N GLY A 15 43.88 10.77 0.75
CA GLY A 15 42.72 11.36 1.40
C GLY A 15 41.46 10.57 1.05
N ALA A 16 40.77 10.08 2.09
CA ALA A 16 39.49 9.41 1.98
C ALA A 16 38.42 10.38 1.46
N GLY A 17 38.26 10.45 0.13
CA GLY A 17 37.06 10.98 -0.49
C GLY A 17 35.88 10.07 -0.14
N SER A 18 34.72 10.67 0.14
CA SER A 18 33.45 9.99 0.45
C SER A 18 32.95 9.13 -0.72
N GLY A 19 33.63 8.02 -1.02
CA GLY A 19 33.53 7.28 -2.27
C GLY A 19 32.34 6.33 -2.33
N GLY A 20 31.34 6.67 -3.15
CA GLY A 20 30.33 5.73 -3.61
C GLY A 20 30.76 4.99 -4.87
N THR A 21 30.34 3.74 -5.03
CA THR A 21 30.52 2.95 -6.24
C THR A 21 29.70 3.56 -7.38
N ARG A 22 30.37 3.86 -8.49
CA ARG A 22 29.73 4.39 -9.71
C ARG A 22 29.20 3.25 -10.58
N PHE A 23 27.97 3.41 -11.07
CA PHE A 23 27.35 2.54 -12.06
C PHE A 23 26.97 3.36 -13.29
N ASP A 24 27.44 2.96 -14.45
CA ASP A 24 27.06 3.53 -15.74
C ASP A 24 26.05 2.59 -16.40
N LEU A 25 24.82 3.08 -16.59
CA LEU A 25 23.70 2.34 -17.16
C LEU A 25 23.51 2.72 -18.62
N GLU A 26 23.49 1.72 -19.49
CA GLU A 26 23.07 1.89 -20.89
C GLU A 26 21.56 2.15 -20.96
N LYS A 27 21.10 2.63 -22.12
CA LYS A 27 19.66 2.78 -22.38
C LYS A 27 18.90 1.47 -22.11
N GLU A 28 17.71 1.60 -21.54
CA GLU A 28 16.79 0.48 -21.28
C GLU A 28 17.34 -0.58 -20.31
N THR A 29 18.21 -0.15 -19.39
CA THR A 29 18.74 -1.01 -18.31
C THR A 29 18.35 -0.49 -16.94
N GLU A 30 18.42 -1.36 -15.93
CA GLU A 30 18.23 -0.96 -14.54
C GLU A 30 19.34 -1.45 -13.62
N LEU A 31 19.73 -0.61 -12.66
CA LEU A 31 20.53 -1.02 -11.50
C LEU A 31 19.57 -1.55 -10.44
N ARG A 32 19.74 -2.83 -10.08
CA ARG A 32 19.04 -3.47 -8.97
C ARG A 32 19.96 -3.52 -7.76
N PHE A 33 19.48 -3.09 -6.60
CA PHE A 33 20.23 -3.24 -5.36
C PHE A 33 19.33 -3.53 -4.16
N GLU A 34 19.91 -4.21 -3.18
CA GLU A 34 19.28 -4.53 -1.90
C GLU A 34 20.12 -3.97 -0.76
N VAL A 35 19.46 -3.26 0.15
CA VAL A 35 20.12 -2.65 1.31
C VAL A 35 20.28 -3.70 2.40
N GLU A 36 21.51 -3.85 2.89
CA GLU A 36 21.84 -4.79 3.97
C GLU A 36 21.04 -4.50 5.24
N ALA A 37 20.69 -5.55 5.98
CA ALA A 37 20.00 -5.42 7.24
C ALA A 37 20.76 -4.51 8.23
N GLY A 38 20.04 -3.53 8.82
CA GLY A 38 20.61 -2.55 9.74
C GLY A 38 21.37 -1.37 9.08
N GLU A 39 21.62 -1.43 7.78
CA GLU A 39 22.42 -0.44 7.06
C GLU A 39 21.55 0.56 6.27
N LYS A 40 22.19 1.66 5.82
CA LYS A 40 21.58 2.62 4.91
C LYS A 40 22.44 2.78 3.66
N VAL A 41 21.78 2.99 2.54
CA VAL A 41 22.42 3.21 1.24
C VAL A 41 21.97 4.56 0.68
N HIS A 42 22.92 5.33 0.15
CA HIS A 42 22.66 6.58 -0.53
C HIS A 42 22.88 6.43 -2.03
N LEU A 43 21.89 6.84 -2.82
CA LEU A 43 21.89 6.88 -4.27
C LEU A 43 21.94 8.33 -4.75
N GLU A 44 22.77 8.63 -5.72
CA GLU A 44 22.85 9.95 -6.36
C GLU A 44 22.91 9.81 -7.89
N LEU A 45 22.05 10.54 -8.60
CA LEU A 45 22.13 10.63 -10.07
C LEU A 45 23.20 11.65 -10.47
N LEU A 46 24.25 11.20 -11.15
CA LEU A 46 25.38 12.04 -11.56
C LEU A 46 25.14 12.70 -12.93
N THR A 47 24.65 11.92 -13.90
CA THR A 47 24.42 12.34 -15.29
C THR A 47 23.26 11.55 -15.92
N GLY A 48 22.66 12.10 -16.98
CA GLY A 48 21.57 11.46 -17.70
C GLY A 48 20.22 11.59 -17.00
N LEU A 49 19.31 10.68 -17.32
CA LEU A 49 17.96 10.61 -16.75
C LEU A 49 17.71 9.21 -16.20
N ALA A 50 17.12 9.12 -15.01
CA ALA A 50 16.81 7.85 -14.38
C ALA A 50 15.51 7.98 -13.56
N GLU A 51 14.86 6.86 -13.31
CA GLU A 51 13.65 6.79 -12.51
C GLU A 51 13.64 5.57 -11.59
N VAL A 52 12.99 5.72 -10.43
CA VAL A 52 12.68 4.63 -9.51
C VAL A 52 11.17 4.42 -9.53
N PHE A 53 10.72 3.31 -10.12
CA PHE A 53 9.31 2.96 -10.24
C PHE A 53 8.43 4.10 -10.79
N GLY A 54 8.94 4.78 -11.84
CA GLY A 54 8.28 5.86 -12.56
C GLY A 54 8.50 7.26 -11.98
N SER A 55 9.14 7.37 -10.81
CA SER A 55 9.52 8.64 -10.18
C SER A 55 10.89 9.09 -10.68
N GLU A 56 10.96 10.25 -11.32
CA GLU A 56 12.20 10.79 -11.89
C GLU A 56 13.20 11.19 -10.80
N LEU A 57 14.47 10.83 -11.00
CA LEU A 57 15.56 11.24 -10.13
C LEU A 57 16.08 12.61 -10.53
N ASN A 58 16.11 13.53 -9.57
CA ASN A 58 16.83 14.79 -9.69
C ASN A 58 18.35 14.58 -9.63
N ARG A 59 19.06 15.19 -10.58
CA ARG A 59 20.53 15.19 -10.63
C ARG A 59 21.12 15.82 -9.37
N ASN A 60 22.19 15.22 -8.84
CA ASN A 60 22.92 15.64 -7.64
C ASN A 60 22.08 15.68 -6.35
N LYS A 61 20.84 15.14 -6.36
CA LYS A 61 20.08 14.90 -5.13
C LYS A 61 20.47 13.52 -4.59
N LYS A 62 20.82 13.48 -3.31
CA LYS A 62 21.05 12.23 -2.57
C LYS A 62 19.73 11.67 -2.06
N TYR A 63 19.42 10.43 -2.43
CA TYR A 63 18.30 9.66 -1.93
C TYR A 63 18.81 8.60 -0.97
N THR A 64 18.15 8.42 0.15
CA THR A 64 18.54 7.43 1.15
C THR A 64 17.58 6.24 1.11
N PHE A 65 18.10 5.03 1.27
CA PHE A 65 17.31 3.80 1.35
C PHE A 65 17.67 3.08 2.63
N GLY A 66 16.64 2.61 3.34
CA GLY A 66 16.77 2.03 4.67
C GLY A 66 16.94 0.52 4.61
N PRO A 67 17.18 -0.12 5.76
CA PRO A 67 17.37 -1.56 5.86
C PRO A 67 16.31 -2.37 5.12
N GLY A 68 16.73 -3.37 4.34
CA GLY A 68 15.83 -4.29 3.64
C GLY A 68 15.12 -3.68 2.42
N SER A 69 15.42 -2.43 2.04
CA SER A 69 14.91 -1.82 0.82
C SER A 69 15.42 -2.57 -0.41
N LYS A 70 14.53 -2.82 -1.37
CA LYS A 70 14.81 -3.48 -2.65
C LYS A 70 14.45 -2.51 -3.77
N ILE A 71 15.45 -2.01 -4.49
CA ILE A 71 15.30 -0.87 -5.38
C ILE A 71 15.77 -1.23 -6.79
N ALA A 72 15.06 -0.73 -7.79
CA ALA A 72 15.49 -0.74 -9.19
C ALA A 72 15.52 0.69 -9.73
N VAL A 73 16.68 1.13 -10.21
CA VAL A 73 16.89 2.42 -10.86
C VAL A 73 16.97 2.18 -12.35
N PHE A 74 15.94 2.58 -13.08
CA PHE A 74 15.83 2.35 -14.52
C PHE A 74 16.16 3.62 -15.32
N THR A 75 16.69 3.46 -16.54
CA THR A 75 16.89 4.58 -17.46
C THR A 75 16.43 4.26 -18.88
N TRP A 76 15.71 5.20 -19.50
CA TRP A 76 15.31 5.10 -20.92
C TRP A 76 16.42 5.56 -21.88
N GLN A 77 17.27 6.50 -21.46
CA GLN A 77 18.27 7.14 -22.35
C GLN A 77 19.72 6.82 -21.98
N GLY A 78 19.96 6.21 -20.82
CA GLY A 78 21.28 6.03 -20.22
C GLY A 78 21.55 7.06 -19.12
N CYS A 79 22.28 6.63 -18.08
CA CYS A 79 22.63 7.49 -16.95
C CYS A 79 23.86 6.97 -16.19
N SER A 80 24.43 7.82 -15.35
CA SER A 80 25.43 7.41 -14.35
C SER A 80 24.91 7.70 -12.96
N VAL A 81 24.96 6.70 -12.07
CA VAL A 81 24.56 6.84 -10.67
C VAL A 81 25.71 6.47 -9.73
N SER A 82 25.75 7.09 -8.55
CA SER A 82 26.64 6.72 -7.46
C SER A 82 25.84 6.07 -6.35
N LEU A 83 26.34 4.96 -5.82
CA LEU A 83 25.77 4.23 -4.70
C LEU A 83 26.81 4.18 -3.57
N SER A 84 26.49 4.68 -2.39
CA SER A 84 27.35 4.63 -1.21
C SER A 84 26.62 3.99 -0.02
N GLY A 85 27.35 3.29 0.83
CA GLY A 85 26.78 2.43 1.88
C GLY A 85 26.85 0.95 1.52
N LYS A 86 26.41 0.08 2.43
CA LYS A 86 26.52 -1.37 2.25
C LYS A 86 25.27 -1.97 1.61
N THR A 87 25.47 -2.75 0.57
CA THR A 87 24.42 -3.48 -0.14
C THR A 87 24.67 -4.99 -0.04
N GLU A 88 23.61 -5.76 0.16
CA GLU A 88 23.67 -7.23 0.04
C GLU A 88 23.98 -7.65 -1.41
N VAL A 89 23.37 -6.95 -2.37
CA VAL A 89 23.62 -7.15 -3.80
C VAL A 89 23.42 -5.83 -4.54
N ALA A 90 24.22 -5.61 -5.58
CA ALA A 90 24.05 -4.49 -6.53
C ALA A 90 24.54 -4.93 -7.92
N TYR A 91 23.66 -4.91 -8.93
CA TYR A 91 23.99 -5.33 -10.29
C TYR A 91 23.11 -4.65 -11.33
N ILE A 92 23.63 -4.49 -12.55
CA ILE A 92 22.89 -3.95 -13.70
C ILE A 92 22.21 -5.10 -14.45
N SER A 93 20.93 -4.93 -14.77
CA SER A 93 20.14 -5.86 -15.56
C SER A 93 19.64 -5.21 -16.84
N LYS A 94 19.77 -5.94 -17.96
CA LYS A 94 19.20 -5.57 -19.27
C LYS A 94 17.83 -6.21 -19.50
N ASP A 95 17.54 -7.30 -18.80
CA ASP A 95 16.29 -8.03 -18.93
C ASP A 95 15.23 -7.42 -18.00
N THR A 96 14.41 -6.54 -18.58
CA THR A 96 13.36 -5.82 -17.86
C THR A 96 12.05 -5.82 -18.64
N PRO A 97 10.89 -5.96 -17.97
CA PRO A 97 9.59 -5.84 -18.61
C PRO A 97 9.12 -4.38 -18.82
N MET A 98 10.01 -3.40 -18.67
CA MET A 98 9.65 -1.97 -18.65
C MET A 98 8.97 -1.50 -19.94
N LEU A 99 9.38 -2.02 -21.10
CA LEU A 99 8.73 -1.69 -22.38
C LEU A 99 7.28 -2.18 -22.41
N LEU A 100 6.98 -3.36 -21.84
CA LEU A 100 5.62 -3.89 -21.76
C LEU A 100 4.76 -3.06 -20.80
N TYR A 101 5.33 -2.61 -19.68
CA TYR A 101 4.64 -1.71 -18.76
C TYR A 101 4.37 -0.33 -19.37
N LEU A 102 5.32 0.21 -20.15
CA LEU A 102 5.14 1.45 -20.89
C LEU A 102 4.06 1.31 -21.98
N ASN A 103 4.03 0.19 -22.70
CA ASN A 103 2.98 -0.09 -23.69
C ASN A 103 1.59 -0.18 -23.03
N ALA A 104 1.49 -0.86 -21.88
CA ALA A 104 0.27 -0.91 -21.09
C ALA A 104 -0.17 0.50 -20.67
N HIS A 105 0.74 1.33 -20.13
CA HIS A 105 0.45 2.71 -19.79
C HIS A 105 -0.03 3.53 -21.01
N THR A 106 0.63 3.38 -22.15
CA THR A 106 0.30 4.10 -23.39
C THR A 106 -1.11 3.76 -23.87
N ALA A 107 -1.50 2.47 -23.81
CA ALA A 107 -2.86 2.04 -24.13
C ALA A 107 -3.89 2.63 -23.16
N LEU A 108 -3.59 2.66 -21.85
CA LEU A 108 -4.45 3.30 -20.86
C LEU A 108 -4.60 4.80 -21.10
N GLU A 109 -3.52 5.50 -21.47
CA GLU A 109 -3.59 6.92 -21.82
C GLU A 109 -4.43 7.16 -23.09
N GLN A 110 -4.36 6.30 -24.09
CA GLN A 110 -5.25 6.37 -25.26
C GLN A 110 -6.73 6.24 -24.84
N MET A 111 -7.05 5.32 -23.92
CA MET A 111 -8.40 5.21 -23.35
C MET A 111 -8.82 6.48 -22.61
N ARG A 112 -7.91 7.11 -21.83
CA ARG A 112 -8.20 8.39 -21.16
C ARG A 112 -8.47 9.52 -22.14
N ARG A 113 -7.67 9.64 -23.21
CA ARG A 113 -7.86 10.65 -24.26
C ARG A 113 -9.18 10.47 -24.99
N GLN A 114 -9.57 9.22 -25.27
CA GLN A 114 -10.86 8.94 -25.88
C GLN A 114 -12.01 9.30 -24.94
N ALA A 115 -11.93 8.88 -23.67
CA ALA A 115 -12.93 9.22 -22.66
C ALA A 115 -13.08 10.74 -22.45
N GLU A 116 -11.98 11.48 -22.51
CA GLU A 116 -11.98 12.93 -22.42
C GLU A 116 -12.72 13.58 -23.60
N ARG A 117 -12.47 13.10 -24.83
CA ARG A 117 -13.12 13.57 -26.07
C ARG A 117 -14.61 13.24 -26.12
N ASP A 118 -14.98 12.03 -25.72
CA ASP A 118 -16.35 11.52 -25.83
C ASP A 118 -17.22 11.86 -24.62
N ASN A 119 -16.68 12.61 -23.67
CA ASN A 119 -17.29 12.92 -22.39
C ASN A 119 -17.64 11.68 -21.53
N GLU A 120 -16.86 10.59 -21.67
CA GLU A 120 -17.02 9.34 -20.91
C GLU A 120 -16.05 9.26 -19.71
N ARG A 121 -16.11 8.17 -18.94
CA ARG A 121 -15.18 7.88 -17.84
C ARG A 121 -13.88 7.27 -18.36
N GLY A 122 -12.78 7.50 -17.63
CA GLY A 122 -11.49 6.88 -17.90
C GLY A 122 -11.43 5.39 -17.51
N PRO A 123 -10.32 4.70 -17.84
CA PRO A 123 -10.18 3.27 -17.62
C PRO A 123 -10.07 2.92 -16.14
N ARG A 124 -10.81 1.90 -15.72
CA ARG A 124 -10.70 1.26 -14.41
C ARG A 124 -9.89 -0.03 -14.55
N VAL A 125 -8.70 -0.05 -13.96
CA VAL A 125 -7.69 -1.08 -14.19
C VAL A 125 -7.46 -1.90 -12.95
N MET A 126 -7.60 -3.22 -13.04
CA MET A 126 -7.32 -4.14 -11.93
C MET A 126 -6.01 -4.88 -12.15
N VAL A 127 -5.11 -4.86 -11.16
CA VAL A 127 -3.83 -5.58 -11.21
C VAL A 127 -3.91 -6.80 -10.31
N VAL A 128 -3.74 -8.00 -10.88
CA VAL A 128 -3.93 -9.29 -10.20
C VAL A 128 -2.74 -10.22 -10.41
N GLY A 129 -2.60 -11.20 -9.52
CA GLY A 129 -1.50 -12.16 -9.53
C GLY A 129 -1.15 -12.62 -8.12
N PRO A 130 -0.38 -13.71 -7.98
CA PRO A 130 0.01 -14.25 -6.67
C PRO A 130 0.89 -13.27 -5.88
N THR A 131 1.29 -13.65 -4.67
CA THR A 131 2.28 -12.88 -3.91
C THR A 131 3.61 -12.80 -4.67
N ASP A 132 4.35 -11.70 -4.48
CA ASP A 132 5.73 -11.55 -4.98
C ASP A 132 5.89 -11.62 -6.51
N VAL A 133 4.95 -11.00 -7.23
CA VAL A 133 5.04 -10.77 -8.70
C VAL A 133 5.17 -9.30 -9.09
N GLY A 134 5.29 -8.39 -8.11
CA GLY A 134 5.51 -6.96 -8.37
C GLY A 134 4.24 -6.11 -8.57
N LYS A 135 3.06 -6.57 -8.13
CA LYS A 135 1.78 -5.85 -8.30
C LYS A 135 1.83 -4.39 -7.84
N SER A 136 2.25 -4.15 -6.59
CA SER A 136 2.34 -2.80 -6.03
C SER A 136 3.34 -1.92 -6.78
N THR A 137 4.45 -2.50 -7.28
CA THR A 137 5.44 -1.79 -8.09
C THR A 137 4.87 -1.39 -9.45
N VAL A 138 4.15 -2.28 -10.13
CA VAL A 138 3.46 -1.99 -11.40
C VAL A 138 2.38 -0.92 -11.18
N CYS A 139 1.60 -1.00 -10.10
CA CYS A 139 0.63 0.03 -9.76
C CYS A 139 1.31 1.40 -9.60
N ARG A 140 2.40 1.47 -8.82
CA ARG A 140 3.20 2.69 -8.62
C ARG A 140 3.71 3.25 -9.94
N LEU A 141 4.26 2.41 -10.80
CA LEU A 141 4.78 2.79 -12.11
C LEU A 141 3.69 3.40 -13.00
N LEU A 142 2.56 2.71 -13.16
CA LEU A 142 1.44 3.15 -13.99
C LEU A 142 0.80 4.44 -13.48
N LEU A 143 0.69 4.60 -12.16
CA LEU A 143 0.20 5.83 -11.51
C LEU A 143 1.17 6.99 -11.74
N SER A 144 2.47 6.78 -11.52
CA SER A 144 3.52 7.79 -11.74
C SER A 144 3.54 8.27 -13.20
N TYR A 145 3.44 7.36 -14.17
CA TYR A 145 3.36 7.75 -15.58
C TYR A 145 2.09 8.54 -15.91
N ALA A 146 0.94 8.17 -15.34
CA ALA A 146 -0.31 8.90 -15.56
C ALA A 146 -0.23 10.34 -15.03
N VAL A 147 0.31 10.56 -13.83
CA VAL A 147 0.44 11.91 -13.27
C VAL A 147 1.52 12.74 -13.97
N ARG A 148 2.58 12.13 -14.52
CA ARG A 148 3.55 12.81 -15.38
C ARG A 148 2.91 13.38 -16.66
N LEU A 149 1.82 12.77 -17.13
CA LEU A 149 0.99 13.27 -18.23
C LEU A 149 -0.16 14.19 -17.77
N GLY A 150 -0.14 14.65 -16.51
CA GLY A 150 -1.15 15.57 -15.97
C GLY A 150 -2.49 14.92 -15.61
N ARG A 151 -2.59 13.59 -15.61
CA ARG A 151 -3.80 12.88 -15.17
C ARG A 151 -3.90 12.86 -13.63
N ARG A 152 -5.09 12.57 -13.11
CA ARG A 152 -5.35 12.41 -11.66
C ARG A 152 -6.04 11.06 -11.38
N PRO A 153 -5.34 9.93 -11.57
CA PRO A 153 -5.92 8.62 -11.30
C PRO A 153 -6.08 8.37 -9.79
N THR A 154 -7.02 7.50 -9.44
CA THR A 154 -7.18 7.00 -8.07
C THR A 154 -6.47 5.66 -7.92
N LEU A 155 -5.58 5.54 -6.93
CA LEU A 155 -5.12 4.25 -6.43
C LEU A 155 -6.21 3.66 -5.54
N VAL A 156 -6.63 2.44 -5.80
CA VAL A 156 -7.47 1.64 -4.90
C VAL A 156 -6.60 0.50 -4.37
N GLU A 157 -6.46 0.40 -3.06
CA GLU A 157 -5.66 -0.60 -2.38
C GLU A 157 -6.57 -1.60 -1.65
N LEU A 158 -6.62 -2.82 -2.18
CA LEU A 158 -7.41 -3.92 -1.63
C LEU A 158 -6.53 -4.99 -0.96
N ASP A 159 -5.20 -4.81 -0.91
CA ASP A 159 -4.32 -5.67 -0.12
C ASP A 159 -4.31 -5.25 1.37
N VAL A 160 -5.16 -5.90 2.16
CA VAL A 160 -5.25 -5.71 3.61
C VAL A 160 -4.00 -6.17 4.36
N GLY A 161 -3.13 -6.97 3.74
CA GLY A 161 -1.91 -7.49 4.38
C GLY A 161 -0.70 -6.56 4.23
N GLN A 162 -0.59 -5.86 3.11
CA GLN A 162 0.54 -4.97 2.77
C GLN A 162 0.04 -3.67 2.10
N SER A 163 -0.70 -2.85 2.85
CA SER A 163 -1.22 -1.58 2.34
C SER A 163 -0.11 -0.55 2.11
N GLY A 164 -0.12 0.11 0.94
CA GLY A 164 0.78 1.21 0.61
C GLY A 164 0.26 2.60 0.97
N VAL A 165 -0.96 2.71 1.51
CA VAL A 165 -1.66 3.98 1.74
C VAL A 165 -1.96 4.23 3.22
N SER A 166 -2.28 3.19 3.98
CA SER A 166 -2.67 3.28 5.38
C SER A 166 -2.08 2.11 6.18
N VAL A 167 -2.44 1.99 7.46
CA VAL A 167 -2.00 0.86 8.30
C VAL A 167 -2.52 -0.47 7.74
N PRO A 168 -1.86 -1.61 8.02
CA PRO A 168 -2.35 -2.92 7.62
C PRO A 168 -3.73 -3.22 8.22
N GLY A 169 -4.50 -4.11 7.60
CA GLY A 169 -5.89 -4.39 7.97
C GLY A 169 -6.89 -3.37 7.47
N THR A 170 -6.54 -2.62 6.42
CA THR A 170 -7.39 -1.60 5.82
C THR A 170 -7.54 -1.81 4.33
N MET A 171 -8.64 -1.30 3.78
CA MET A 171 -8.86 -1.14 2.34
C MET A 171 -9.02 0.34 2.08
N SER A 172 -8.41 0.86 1.02
CA SER A 172 -8.33 2.32 0.87
C SER A 172 -8.35 2.80 -0.58
N ALA A 173 -8.63 4.09 -0.76
CA ALA A 173 -8.48 4.78 -2.03
C ALA A 173 -7.76 6.12 -1.82
N LEU A 174 -6.81 6.43 -2.71
CA LEU A 174 -6.00 7.65 -2.67
C LEU A 174 -5.93 8.28 -4.07
N CYS A 175 -6.23 9.56 -4.17
CA CYS A 175 -6.05 10.32 -5.41
C CYS A 175 -4.56 10.64 -5.59
N ILE A 176 -3.99 10.24 -6.72
CA ILE A 176 -2.59 10.49 -7.01
C ILE A 176 -2.49 11.76 -7.86
N GLU A 177 -1.91 12.80 -7.27
CA GLU A 177 -1.76 14.11 -7.94
C GLU A 177 -0.32 14.40 -8.39
N ARG A 178 0.64 13.66 -7.85
CA ARG A 178 2.07 13.79 -8.13
C ARG A 178 2.73 12.40 -8.09
N PRO A 179 3.84 12.18 -8.80
CA PRO A 179 4.60 10.94 -8.67
C PRO A 179 4.92 10.65 -7.20
N ALA A 180 4.98 9.37 -6.84
CA ALA A 180 5.41 8.99 -5.51
C ALA A 180 6.83 9.52 -5.25
N ASP A 181 7.11 10.03 -4.05
CA ASP A 181 8.48 10.33 -3.67
C ASP A 181 9.30 9.02 -3.65
N VAL A 182 10.56 9.12 -4.08
CA VAL A 182 11.46 7.97 -4.22
C VAL A 182 11.68 7.28 -2.88
N GLU A 183 11.77 8.05 -1.79
CA GLU A 183 12.01 7.57 -0.44
C GLU A 183 10.69 7.37 0.32
N GLU A 184 9.82 8.38 0.32
CA GLU A 184 8.62 8.42 1.18
C GLU A 184 7.42 7.67 0.58
N GLY A 185 7.40 7.45 -0.74
CA GLY A 185 6.27 6.85 -1.44
C GLY A 185 5.15 7.85 -1.75
N TYR A 186 3.89 7.42 -1.63
CA TYR A 186 2.76 8.28 -2.01
C TYR A 186 2.57 9.44 -1.02
N SER A 187 2.23 10.61 -1.55
CA SER A 187 1.75 11.72 -0.74
C SER A 187 0.33 11.43 -0.26
N VAL A 188 0.19 10.92 0.96
CA VAL A 188 -1.11 10.56 1.54
C VAL A 188 -1.84 11.82 2.01
N GLN A 189 -2.75 12.33 1.19
CA GLN A 189 -3.63 13.46 1.51
C GLN A 189 -5.09 13.02 1.41
N ALA A 190 -5.82 13.13 2.53
CA ALA A 190 -7.23 12.76 2.65
C ALA A 190 -7.57 11.40 1.97
N PRO A 191 -6.90 10.29 2.33
CA PRO A 191 -7.27 8.98 1.81
C PRO A 191 -8.66 8.57 2.30
N LEU A 192 -9.41 7.86 1.47
CA LEU A 192 -10.60 7.13 1.93
C LEU A 192 -10.13 5.79 2.48
N VAL A 193 -10.40 5.50 3.75
CA VAL A 193 -9.92 4.28 4.41
C VAL A 193 -11.07 3.58 5.11
N TYR A 194 -11.17 2.28 4.91
CA TYR A 194 -12.12 1.39 5.58
C TYR A 194 -11.41 0.41 6.52
N HIS A 195 -12.05 0.16 7.65
CA HIS A 195 -11.63 -0.87 8.59
C HIS A 195 -12.00 -2.25 8.05
N PHE A 196 -11.00 -3.11 7.85
CA PHE A 196 -11.19 -4.54 7.67
C PHE A 196 -10.75 -5.33 8.91
N GLY A 197 -9.68 -4.88 9.58
CA GLY A 197 -9.25 -5.38 10.89
C GLY A 197 -8.32 -6.59 10.89
N SER A 198 -8.12 -7.28 9.76
CA SER A 198 -7.24 -8.45 9.64
C SER A 198 -6.23 -8.32 8.49
N THR A 199 -5.11 -9.03 8.57
CA THR A 199 -4.07 -9.03 7.53
C THR A 199 -4.34 -10.00 6.38
N THR A 200 -5.45 -10.74 6.42
CA THR A 200 -5.86 -11.67 5.36
C THR A 200 -7.36 -11.56 5.06
N PRO A 201 -7.78 -11.43 3.78
CA PRO A 201 -9.19 -11.39 3.42
C PRO A 201 -9.97 -12.63 3.88
N GLY A 202 -9.30 -13.77 4.02
CA GLY A 202 -9.90 -15.03 4.44
C GLY A 202 -10.51 -15.02 5.85
N THR A 203 -10.11 -14.07 6.71
CA THR A 203 -10.73 -13.92 8.04
C THR A 203 -12.22 -13.57 7.94
N ASN A 204 -12.62 -12.78 6.94
CA ASN A 204 -14.01 -12.41 6.73
C ASN A 204 -14.25 -11.98 5.28
N ILE A 205 -14.42 -12.95 4.39
CA ILE A 205 -14.52 -12.67 2.95
C ILE A 205 -15.77 -11.84 2.60
N LYS A 206 -16.85 -11.96 3.37
CA LYS A 206 -18.05 -11.15 3.17
C LYS A 206 -17.81 -9.70 3.49
N LEU A 207 -17.15 -9.40 4.60
CA LEU A 207 -16.75 -8.04 4.93
C LEU A 207 -15.84 -7.49 3.84
N TYR A 208 -14.85 -8.27 3.38
CA TYR A 208 -13.95 -7.86 2.30
C TYR A 208 -14.71 -7.47 1.02
N ASN A 209 -15.65 -8.30 0.59
CA ASN A 209 -16.48 -8.02 -0.59
C ASN A 209 -17.41 -6.82 -0.38
N LYS A 210 -18.00 -6.69 0.81
CA LYS A 210 -18.86 -5.56 1.18
C LYS A 210 -18.08 -4.24 1.14
N LEU A 211 -16.89 -4.20 1.71
CA LEU A 211 -16.01 -3.03 1.68
C LEU A 211 -15.51 -2.71 0.27
N THR A 212 -15.23 -3.74 -0.55
CA THR A 212 -14.91 -3.56 -1.98
C THR A 212 -16.04 -2.83 -2.70
N SER A 213 -17.29 -3.25 -2.48
CA SER A 213 -18.47 -2.58 -3.05
C SER A 213 -18.64 -1.15 -2.54
N CYS A 214 -18.43 -0.91 -1.23
CA CYS A 214 -18.49 0.44 -0.66
C CYS A 214 -17.45 1.38 -1.27
N LEU A 215 -16.21 0.90 -1.44
CA LEU A 215 -15.14 1.66 -2.11
C LEU A 215 -15.50 1.98 -3.56
N ALA A 216 -16.04 1.01 -4.31
CA ALA A 216 -16.43 1.19 -5.70
C ALA A 216 -17.56 2.21 -5.87
N GLU A 217 -18.53 2.20 -4.95
CA GLU A 217 -19.63 3.16 -4.92
C GLU A 217 -19.12 4.58 -4.64
N VAL A 218 -18.33 4.78 -3.58
CA VAL A 218 -17.78 6.10 -3.23
C VAL A 218 -16.85 6.62 -4.33
N PHE A 219 -16.06 5.74 -4.95
CA PHE A 219 -15.25 6.10 -6.11
C PHE A 219 -16.12 6.57 -7.29
N SER A 220 -17.23 5.88 -7.58
CA SER A 220 -18.13 6.27 -8.66
C SER A 220 -18.81 7.61 -8.39
N LEU A 221 -19.30 7.86 -7.16
CA LEU A 221 -19.84 9.15 -6.74
C LEU A 221 -18.81 10.27 -6.91
N ARG A 222 -17.54 10.03 -6.54
CA ARG A 222 -16.46 10.99 -6.76
C ARG A 222 -16.23 11.27 -8.26
N CYS A 223 -16.37 10.27 -9.12
CA CYS A 223 -16.23 10.46 -10.57
C CYS A 223 -17.38 11.29 -11.16
N GLU A 224 -18.59 11.21 -10.60
CA GLU A 224 -19.72 12.05 -11.02
C GLU A 224 -19.47 13.53 -10.72
N GLU A 225 -18.92 13.83 -9.55
CA GLU A 225 -18.63 15.20 -9.10
C GLU A 225 -17.31 15.77 -9.66
N ASN A 226 -16.34 14.92 -10.01
CA ASN A 226 -15.00 15.35 -10.41
C ASN A 226 -14.59 14.75 -11.76
N ARG A 227 -14.74 15.55 -12.82
CA ARG A 227 -14.37 15.18 -14.20
C ARG A 227 -12.91 14.73 -14.33
N LYS A 228 -11.97 15.40 -13.66
CA LYS A 228 -10.53 15.04 -13.72
C LYS A 228 -10.28 13.66 -13.10
N ALA A 229 -10.95 13.33 -12.00
CA ALA A 229 -10.89 12.01 -11.39
C ALA A 229 -11.58 10.95 -12.26
N SER A 230 -12.73 11.28 -12.84
CA SER A 230 -13.48 10.42 -13.77
C SER A 230 -12.64 10.01 -14.97
N VAL A 231 -12.08 10.98 -15.70
CA VAL A 231 -11.19 10.74 -16.85
C VAL A 231 -9.86 10.11 -16.42
N GLY A 232 -9.36 10.43 -15.23
CA GLY A 232 -8.16 9.81 -14.67
C GLY A 232 -8.29 8.30 -14.48
N GLY A 233 -9.50 7.84 -14.15
CA GLY A 233 -9.80 6.44 -13.87
C GLY A 233 -9.18 5.97 -12.55
N CYS A 234 -9.05 4.65 -12.40
CA CYS A 234 -8.40 4.06 -11.22
C CYS A 234 -7.47 2.90 -11.57
N ILE A 235 -6.52 2.66 -10.68
CA ILE A 235 -5.65 1.48 -10.67
C ILE A 235 -5.87 0.77 -9.33
N ILE A 236 -6.32 -0.47 -9.41
CA ILE A 236 -6.73 -1.30 -8.27
C ILE A 236 -5.63 -2.33 -8.00
N ASN A 237 -4.91 -2.15 -6.90
CA ASN A 237 -3.98 -3.14 -6.37
C ASN A 237 -4.75 -4.17 -5.55
N THR A 238 -4.49 -5.46 -5.79
CA THR A 238 -5.18 -6.58 -5.13
C THR A 238 -4.24 -7.40 -4.26
N CYS A 239 -4.80 -8.17 -3.32
CA CYS A 239 -4.02 -9.12 -2.54
C CYS A 239 -3.54 -10.32 -3.38
N GLY A 240 -2.55 -11.07 -2.88
CA GLY A 240 -2.00 -12.24 -3.58
C GLY A 240 -2.85 -13.52 -3.55
N TRP A 241 -4.11 -13.47 -3.12
CA TRP A 241 -4.96 -14.66 -2.96
C TRP A 241 -5.78 -14.93 -4.22
N VAL A 242 -5.24 -15.78 -5.11
CA VAL A 242 -5.78 -15.98 -6.47
C VAL A 242 -6.57 -17.28 -6.68
N LYS A 243 -6.85 -18.03 -5.62
CA LYS A 243 -7.53 -19.35 -5.69
C LYS A 243 -8.78 -19.38 -4.80
N GLY A 244 -9.74 -20.23 -5.14
CA GLY A 244 -10.94 -20.46 -4.32
C GLY A 244 -11.73 -19.18 -4.09
N SER A 245 -12.06 -18.88 -2.83
CA SER A 245 -12.73 -17.64 -2.45
C SER A 245 -11.94 -16.37 -2.79
N GLY A 246 -10.60 -16.45 -2.86
CA GLY A 246 -9.78 -15.33 -3.34
C GLY A 246 -10.04 -15.01 -4.81
N TYR A 247 -10.17 -16.03 -5.66
CA TYR A 247 -10.58 -15.86 -7.06
C TYR A 247 -11.97 -15.23 -7.17
N GLN A 248 -12.93 -15.70 -6.37
CA GLN A 248 -14.28 -15.13 -6.34
C GLN A 248 -14.28 -13.65 -5.91
N ALA A 249 -13.40 -13.26 -4.98
CA ALA A 249 -13.22 -11.86 -4.60
C ALA A 249 -12.64 -11.00 -5.74
N LEU A 250 -11.75 -11.55 -6.58
CA LEU A 250 -11.26 -10.86 -7.77
C LEU A 250 -12.38 -10.61 -8.79
N VAL A 251 -13.24 -11.62 -9.03
CA VAL A 251 -14.42 -11.48 -9.91
C VAL A 251 -15.42 -10.48 -9.34
N HIS A 252 -15.67 -10.53 -8.02
CA HIS A 252 -16.50 -9.54 -7.33
C HIS A 252 -15.95 -8.12 -7.47
N CYS A 253 -14.64 -7.93 -7.28
CA CYS A 253 -13.96 -6.65 -7.47
C CYS A 253 -14.11 -6.14 -8.91
N ALA A 254 -13.89 -7.01 -9.90
CA ALA A 254 -14.04 -6.67 -11.31
C ALA A 254 -15.46 -6.16 -11.64
N SER A 255 -16.47 -6.84 -11.09
CA SER A 255 -17.88 -6.45 -11.23
C SER A 255 -18.20 -5.14 -10.50
N ALA A 256 -17.84 -5.04 -9.21
CA ALA A 256 -18.15 -3.88 -8.38
C ALA A 256 -17.54 -2.60 -8.92
N PHE A 257 -16.28 -2.65 -9.35
CA PHE A 257 -15.60 -1.50 -9.95
C PHE A 257 -15.92 -1.32 -11.43
N GLN A 258 -16.65 -2.24 -12.09
CA GLN A 258 -16.89 -2.20 -13.54
C GLN A 258 -15.57 -2.01 -14.32
N VAL A 259 -14.63 -2.92 -14.09
CA VAL A 259 -13.26 -2.80 -14.62
C VAL A 259 -13.25 -2.96 -16.14
N ASP A 260 -12.46 -2.13 -16.82
CA ASP A 260 -12.31 -2.19 -18.28
C ASP A 260 -11.07 -3.02 -18.67
N VAL A 261 -10.05 -3.05 -17.80
CA VAL A 261 -8.77 -3.72 -18.05
C VAL A 261 -8.34 -4.51 -16.82
N VAL A 262 -7.89 -5.75 -17.04
CA VAL A 262 -7.26 -6.58 -16.00
C VAL A 262 -5.85 -6.94 -16.43
N LEU A 263 -4.86 -6.53 -15.62
CA LEU A 263 -3.45 -6.85 -15.80
C LEU A 263 -3.09 -8.03 -14.90
N VAL A 264 -2.84 -9.19 -15.49
CA VAL A 264 -2.46 -10.41 -14.79
C VAL A 264 -0.94 -10.51 -14.80
N LEU A 265 -0.31 -10.50 -13.62
CA LEU A 265 1.14 -10.62 -13.49
C LEU A 265 1.54 -12.08 -13.26
N ASP A 266 2.35 -12.61 -14.18
CA ASP A 266 3.09 -13.89 -14.06
C ASP A 266 2.23 -15.10 -13.63
N GLN A 267 1.01 -15.22 -14.16
CA GLN A 267 0.12 -16.33 -13.81
C GLN A 267 -0.86 -16.71 -14.94
N GLU A 268 -0.44 -17.59 -15.84
CA GLU A 268 -1.22 -18.02 -17.02
C GLU A 268 -2.56 -18.67 -16.68
N ARG A 269 -2.60 -19.51 -15.63
CA ARG A 269 -3.84 -20.16 -15.22
C ARG A 269 -4.90 -19.13 -14.81
N LEU A 270 -4.50 -18.15 -14.00
CA LEU A 270 -5.38 -17.06 -13.57
C LEU A 270 -5.83 -16.21 -14.77
N TYR A 271 -4.93 -15.95 -15.71
CA TYR A 271 -5.26 -15.27 -16.97
C TYR A 271 -6.37 -15.99 -17.74
N ASN A 272 -6.22 -17.30 -17.95
CA ASN A 272 -7.22 -18.08 -18.68
C ASN A 272 -8.56 -18.17 -17.94
N GLU A 273 -8.54 -18.33 -16.60
CA GLU A 273 -9.74 -18.33 -15.77
C GLU A 273 -10.48 -16.98 -15.85
N LEU A 274 -9.78 -15.85 -15.70
CA LEU A 274 -10.39 -14.51 -15.79
C LEU A 274 -10.88 -14.17 -17.20
N LYS A 275 -10.14 -14.58 -18.24
CA LYS A 275 -10.57 -14.37 -19.64
C LYS A 275 -11.84 -15.14 -19.99
N ARG A 276 -12.06 -16.30 -19.36
CA ARG A 276 -13.27 -17.11 -19.53
C ARG A 276 -14.45 -16.54 -18.76
N ASP A 277 -14.23 -16.10 -17.52
CA ASP A 277 -15.31 -15.81 -16.58
C ASP A 277 -15.70 -14.32 -16.53
N LEU A 278 -14.83 -13.40 -16.99
CA LEU A 278 -15.17 -11.98 -17.11
C LEU A 278 -15.91 -11.67 -18.42
N PRO A 279 -16.73 -10.61 -18.46
CA PRO A 279 -17.40 -10.18 -19.68
C PRO A 279 -16.43 -9.90 -20.83
N HIS A 280 -16.83 -10.20 -22.07
CA HIS A 280 -15.99 -10.06 -23.26
C HIS A 280 -15.44 -8.65 -23.53
N PHE A 281 -16.09 -7.61 -22.99
CA PHE A 281 -15.60 -6.23 -23.12
C PHE A 281 -14.39 -5.94 -22.24
N VAL A 282 -14.16 -6.73 -21.18
CA VAL A 282 -13.04 -6.56 -20.26
C VAL A 282 -11.76 -7.07 -20.91
N ARG A 283 -10.77 -6.18 -21.04
CA ARG A 283 -9.48 -6.52 -21.66
C ARG A 283 -8.58 -7.18 -20.62
N VAL A 284 -8.40 -8.49 -20.73
CA VAL A 284 -7.46 -9.24 -19.88
C VAL A 284 -6.10 -9.35 -20.57
N VAL A 285 -5.04 -8.84 -19.92
CA VAL A 285 -3.66 -8.78 -20.44
C VAL A 285 -2.74 -9.52 -19.49
N LEU A 286 -1.96 -10.47 -20.01
CA LEU A 286 -0.89 -11.13 -19.26
C LEU A 286 0.40 -10.33 -19.40
N LEU A 287 1.04 -10.01 -18.27
CA LEU A 287 2.33 -9.34 -18.20
C LEU A 287 3.32 -10.22 -17.42
N PRO A 288 4.60 -10.28 -17.82
CA PRO A 288 5.62 -10.98 -17.06
C PRO A 288 5.95 -10.22 -15.77
N LYS A 289 6.40 -10.91 -14.73
CA LYS A 289 7.04 -10.25 -13.58
C LYS A 289 8.44 -9.77 -13.95
N SER A 290 8.95 -8.77 -13.25
CA SER A 290 10.37 -8.43 -13.34
C SER A 290 11.22 -9.50 -12.65
N GLY A 291 12.35 -9.87 -13.25
CA GLY A 291 13.35 -10.74 -12.60
C GLY A 291 13.99 -10.12 -11.35
N GLY A 292 13.77 -8.81 -11.10
CA GLY A 292 14.18 -8.14 -9.88
C GLY A 292 13.18 -8.24 -8.72
N VAL A 293 12.05 -8.93 -8.91
CA VAL A 293 11.09 -9.17 -7.83
C VAL A 293 11.63 -10.28 -6.93
N VAL A 294 11.68 -10.01 -5.63
CA VAL A 294 12.20 -10.93 -4.62
C VAL A 294 11.06 -11.49 -3.79
N GLU A 295 11.10 -12.80 -3.52
CA GLU A 295 10.17 -13.46 -2.61
C GLU A 295 10.33 -12.95 -1.18
N ARG A 296 9.21 -12.72 -0.48
CA ARG A 296 9.21 -12.18 0.87
C ARG A 296 8.76 -13.22 1.88
N SER A 297 9.61 -13.49 2.86
CA SER A 297 9.26 -14.32 4.01
C SER A 297 8.10 -13.72 4.82
N LYS A 298 7.45 -14.57 5.63
CA LYS A 298 6.39 -14.13 6.55
C LYS A 298 6.88 -13.08 7.54
N ASP A 299 8.12 -13.22 8.02
CA ASP A 299 8.75 -12.28 8.94
C ASP A 299 9.04 -10.93 8.29
N CYS A 300 9.55 -10.91 7.06
CA CYS A 300 9.74 -9.67 6.29
C CYS A 300 8.41 -8.90 6.15
N ARG A 301 7.32 -9.60 5.84
CA ARG A 301 5.97 -9.00 5.77
C ARG A 301 5.50 -8.47 7.13
N ARG A 302 5.80 -9.16 8.23
CA ARG A 302 5.48 -8.71 9.60
C ARG A 302 6.23 -7.42 9.93
N VAL A 303 7.54 -7.40 9.73
CA VAL A 303 8.38 -6.21 9.97
C VAL A 303 7.89 -5.03 9.14
N SER A 304 7.55 -5.23 7.86
CA SER A 304 7.00 -4.17 7.02
C SER A 304 5.64 -3.65 7.51
N ARG A 305 4.80 -4.50 8.12
CA ARG A 305 3.52 -4.08 8.72
C ARG A 305 3.77 -3.21 9.95
N ASP A 306 4.68 -3.65 10.82
CA ASP A 306 5.02 -2.92 12.04
C ASP A 306 5.62 -1.55 11.70
N GLU A 307 6.47 -1.48 10.67
CA GLU A 307 7.03 -0.23 10.18
C GLU A 307 5.94 0.70 9.63
N LYS A 308 4.95 0.17 8.88
CA LYS A 308 3.83 1.00 8.39
C LYS A 308 2.98 1.58 9.51
N ILE A 309 2.79 0.84 10.61
CA ILE A 309 2.10 1.37 11.79
C ILE A 309 2.96 2.44 12.47
N ARG A 310 4.28 2.21 12.60
CA ARG A 310 5.21 3.19 13.14
C ARG A 310 5.22 4.49 12.32
N GLU A 311 5.33 4.40 11.00
CA GLU A 311 5.28 5.54 10.08
C GLU A 311 3.99 6.36 10.22
N TYR A 312 2.85 5.70 10.47
CA TYR A 312 1.58 6.39 10.69
C TYR A 312 1.61 7.30 11.94
N PHE A 313 2.24 6.87 13.03
CA PHE A 313 2.29 7.66 14.28
C PHE A 313 3.48 8.62 14.34
N TYR A 314 4.63 8.22 13.83
CA TYR A 314 5.91 8.93 14.00
C TYR A 314 6.41 9.59 12.73
N GLY A 315 5.71 9.39 11.61
CA GLY A 315 6.11 9.89 10.31
C GLY A 315 7.25 9.08 9.70
N PHE A 316 7.78 9.57 8.59
CA PHE A 316 8.85 8.92 7.86
C PHE A 316 10.05 9.85 7.77
N ARG A 317 11.17 9.42 8.35
CA ARG A 317 12.49 10.07 8.28
C ARG A 317 12.47 11.59 8.44
N SER A 318 12.49 12.34 7.32
CA SER A 318 12.52 13.81 7.22
C SER A 318 11.27 14.46 7.80
N VAL A 319 10.15 13.74 7.82
CA VAL A 319 8.89 14.20 8.36
C VAL A 319 8.63 13.44 9.66
N SER A 320 8.94 14.07 10.79
CA SER A 320 8.63 13.51 12.10
C SER A 320 7.24 13.97 12.55
N PHE A 321 6.42 13.01 12.96
CA PHE A 321 5.17 13.28 13.68
C PHE A 321 5.38 13.03 15.17
N PHE A 322 4.61 13.76 15.98
CA PHE A 322 4.70 13.71 17.44
C PHE A 322 3.37 13.23 18.00
N PRO A 323 3.18 11.91 18.14
CA PRO A 323 1.92 11.37 18.63
C PRO A 323 1.74 11.70 20.11
N HIS A 324 0.48 11.68 20.55
CA HIS A 324 0.05 12.01 21.89
C HIS A 324 -0.32 10.75 22.67
N ALA A 325 0.08 10.70 23.94
CA ALA A 325 -0.36 9.69 24.89
C ALA A 325 -1.30 10.32 25.92
N PHE A 326 -2.50 9.78 26.09
CA PHE A 326 -3.46 10.23 27.09
C PHE A 326 -4.46 9.14 27.47
N ASP A 327 -5.11 9.31 28.62
CA ASP A 327 -6.13 8.39 29.12
C ASP A 327 -7.52 8.69 28.55
N VAL A 328 -8.25 7.63 28.24
CA VAL A 328 -9.63 7.64 27.77
C VAL A 328 -10.46 6.77 28.70
N ARG A 329 -11.56 7.30 29.24
CA ARG A 329 -12.48 6.51 30.09
C ARG A 329 -13.24 5.50 29.25
N PHE A 330 -13.52 4.33 29.82
CA PHE A 330 -14.33 3.31 29.15
C PHE A 330 -15.74 3.81 28.82
N SER A 331 -16.29 4.72 29.64
CA SER A 331 -17.59 5.35 29.41
C SER A 331 -17.62 6.30 28.21
N ASP A 332 -16.46 6.80 27.77
CA ASP A 332 -16.38 7.83 26.73
C ASP A 332 -16.34 7.22 25.32
N VAL A 333 -16.21 5.89 25.22
CA VAL A 333 -16.06 5.19 23.94
C VAL A 333 -16.87 3.90 23.90
N ARG A 334 -17.16 3.46 22.67
CA ARG A 334 -17.77 2.16 22.40
C ARG A 334 -16.89 1.40 21.43
N ILE A 335 -16.48 0.21 21.84
CA ILE A 335 -15.56 -0.63 21.07
C ILE A 335 -16.36 -1.79 20.49
N TYR A 336 -16.21 -2.03 19.19
CA TYR A 336 -16.85 -3.14 18.50
C TYR A 336 -15.83 -3.98 17.74
N LYS A 337 -16.14 -5.27 17.61
CA LYS A 337 -15.51 -6.20 16.66
C LYS A 337 -16.51 -6.56 15.57
N ILE A 338 -16.05 -6.60 14.33
CA ILE A 338 -16.89 -7.04 13.19
C ILE A 338 -16.75 -8.54 13.02
N GLY A 339 -17.90 -9.21 12.95
CA GLY A 339 -18.00 -10.66 12.86
C GLY A 339 -18.06 -11.30 14.24
N ALA A 340 -19.13 -12.05 14.49
CA ALA A 340 -19.20 -12.87 15.69
C ALA A 340 -18.28 -14.09 15.58
N PRO A 341 -17.82 -14.66 16.71
CA PRO A 341 -17.09 -15.92 16.70
C PRO A 341 -17.91 -17.02 16.00
N SER A 342 -17.22 -17.89 15.26
CA SER A 342 -17.86 -19.07 14.69
C SER A 342 -18.35 -19.98 15.82
N ILE A 343 -19.66 -20.08 15.99
CA ILE A 343 -20.31 -21.03 16.88
C ILE A 343 -20.79 -22.24 16.07
N PRO A 344 -20.73 -23.47 16.63
CA PRO A 344 -21.26 -24.66 15.95
C PRO A 344 -22.72 -24.46 15.54
N ASP A 345 -23.16 -25.12 14.46
CA ASP A 345 -24.53 -24.98 13.95
C ASP A 345 -25.59 -25.32 15.01
N SER A 346 -25.26 -26.23 15.93
CA SER A 346 -26.11 -26.60 17.08
C SER A 346 -26.35 -25.46 18.07
N CYS A 347 -25.53 -24.42 18.04
CA CYS A 347 -25.60 -23.25 18.91
C CYS A 347 -26.21 -22.02 18.21
N LEU A 348 -26.56 -22.13 16.92
CA LEU A 348 -27.22 -21.05 16.19
C LEU A 348 -28.72 -20.98 16.57
N PRO A 349 -29.28 -19.78 16.76
CA PRO A 349 -30.72 -19.61 16.93
C PRO A 349 -31.49 -20.18 15.72
N LEU A 350 -32.69 -20.70 15.96
CA LEU A 350 -33.60 -21.19 14.92
C LEU A 350 -33.80 -20.12 13.82
N GLY A 351 -33.42 -20.45 12.58
CA GLY A 351 -33.54 -19.56 11.42
C GLY A 351 -32.32 -18.68 11.14
N MET A 352 -31.26 -18.72 11.97
CA MET A 352 -30.00 -18.04 11.68
C MET A 352 -28.99 -18.98 11.01
N SER A 353 -28.30 -18.45 10.01
CA SER A 353 -27.15 -19.10 9.39
C SER A 353 -25.83 -18.57 9.96
N GLN A 354 -24.73 -19.33 9.88
CA GLN A 354 -23.38 -18.82 10.20
C GLN A 354 -23.08 -17.53 9.43
N ASP A 355 -23.65 -17.46 8.23
CA ASP A 355 -23.55 -16.40 7.26
C ASP A 355 -24.08 -15.05 7.75
N ASP A 356 -25.08 -15.05 8.64
CA ASP A 356 -25.69 -13.85 9.24
C ASP A 356 -24.82 -13.23 10.34
N THR A 357 -23.85 -14.00 10.88
CA THR A 357 -23.02 -13.57 12.00
C THR A 357 -21.73 -12.86 11.57
N GLN A 358 -21.30 -13.04 10.32
CA GLN A 358 -20.03 -12.52 9.80
C GLN A 358 -19.99 -10.99 9.67
N LEU A 359 -21.14 -10.34 9.46
CA LEU A 359 -21.22 -8.87 9.38
C LEU A 359 -21.74 -8.24 10.68
N LYS A 360 -21.98 -9.02 11.72
CA LYS A 360 -22.54 -8.52 12.97
C LYS A 360 -21.51 -7.68 13.73
N LEU A 361 -21.93 -6.54 14.26
CA LEU A 361 -21.15 -5.77 15.23
C LEU A 361 -21.31 -6.38 16.61
N VAL A 362 -20.19 -6.80 17.21
CA VAL A 362 -20.14 -7.38 18.55
C VAL A 362 -19.49 -6.36 19.48
N PRO A 363 -20.18 -5.88 20.54
CA PRO A 363 -19.57 -4.98 21.51
C PRO A 363 -18.44 -5.69 22.25
N VAL A 364 -17.34 -4.97 22.46
CA VAL A 364 -16.15 -5.43 23.17
C VAL A 364 -16.07 -4.67 24.49
N THR A 365 -16.19 -5.40 25.60
CA THR A 365 -15.99 -4.82 26.94
C THR A 365 -14.51 -4.50 27.12
N PRO A 366 -14.13 -3.26 27.49
CA PRO A 366 -12.74 -2.92 27.70
C PRO A 366 -12.09 -3.76 28.81
N GLY A 367 -10.99 -4.43 28.46
CA GLY A 367 -10.25 -5.32 29.34
C GLY A 367 -8.75 -5.31 29.03
N ARG A 368 -7.96 -6.01 29.84
CA ARG A 368 -6.49 -6.09 29.68
C ARG A 368 -6.06 -6.68 28.34
N ASP A 369 -6.93 -7.46 27.71
CA ASP A 369 -6.77 -8.04 26.38
C ASP A 369 -6.75 -7.00 25.25
N LEU A 370 -7.28 -5.79 25.46
CA LEU A 370 -7.17 -4.67 24.52
C LEU A 370 -5.75 -4.11 24.41
N THR A 371 -4.87 -4.41 25.36
CA THR A 371 -3.51 -3.87 25.37
C THR A 371 -2.78 -4.22 24.07
N HIS A 372 -2.13 -3.23 23.48
CA HIS A 372 -1.41 -3.24 22.21
C HIS A 372 -2.27 -3.42 20.97
N HIS A 373 -3.60 -3.52 21.06
CA HIS A 373 -4.44 -3.54 19.87
C HIS A 373 -4.46 -2.17 19.18
N VAL A 374 -4.39 -2.21 17.85
CA VAL A 374 -4.73 -1.06 17.01
C VAL A 374 -6.26 -0.96 16.96
N LEU A 375 -6.80 0.22 17.21
CA LEU A 375 -8.22 0.53 17.08
C LEU A 375 -8.43 1.54 15.95
N SER A 376 -9.41 1.29 15.10
CA SER A 376 -9.86 2.26 14.10
C SER A 376 -10.93 3.18 14.69
N VAL A 377 -10.79 4.48 14.47
CA VAL A 377 -11.76 5.49 14.91
C VAL A 377 -12.78 5.67 13.79
N SER A 378 -13.99 5.12 13.94
CA SER A 378 -15.03 5.17 12.89
C SER A 378 -15.59 6.57 12.75
N CYS A 379 -15.80 7.02 11.49
CA CYS A 379 -16.49 8.28 11.23
C CYS A 379 -18.02 8.15 11.24
N ALA A 380 -18.58 6.99 11.60
CA ALA A 380 -20.02 6.81 11.70
C ALA A 380 -20.64 7.73 12.76
N ASP A 381 -21.59 8.56 12.33
CA ASP A 381 -22.39 9.39 13.22
C ASP A 381 -23.56 8.57 13.79
N GLU A 382 -23.70 8.59 15.11
CA GLU A 382 -24.86 8.03 15.76
C GLU A 382 -25.98 9.07 15.80
N GLY A 383 -26.68 9.26 14.68
CA GLY A 383 -27.93 10.00 14.70
C GLY A 383 -28.32 10.82 13.48
N GLU A 384 -27.48 10.95 12.45
CA GLU A 384 -27.82 11.81 11.31
C GLU A 384 -28.13 11.02 10.02
N GLU A 385 -29.28 11.37 9.43
CA GLU A 385 -29.63 11.00 8.06
C GLU A 385 -28.68 11.72 7.12
N GLY A 386 -27.70 11.00 6.58
CA GLY A 386 -26.79 11.55 5.59
C GLY A 386 -27.55 12.11 4.39
N ALA A 387 -27.11 13.27 3.88
CA ALA A 387 -27.60 13.86 2.65
C ALA A 387 -27.49 12.82 1.51
N GLY A 388 -28.64 12.34 1.02
CA GLY A 388 -28.73 11.28 0.01
C GLY A 388 -29.57 10.05 0.43
N GLY A 389 -30.07 9.98 1.67
CA GLY A 389 -31.07 8.98 2.07
C GLY A 389 -30.54 7.55 2.32
N LEU A 390 -29.22 7.33 2.27
CA LEU A 390 -28.60 6.04 2.58
C LEU A 390 -27.92 6.08 3.96
N ARG A 391 -28.53 5.48 4.99
CA ARG A 391 -27.90 5.29 6.31
C ARG A 391 -26.73 4.32 6.18
N ARG A 392 -25.49 4.82 6.14
CA ARG A 392 -24.29 3.97 6.21
C ARG A 392 -24.04 3.56 7.64
N GLY A 393 -24.20 2.27 7.95
CA GLY A 393 -23.88 1.72 9.26
C GLY A 393 -22.38 1.82 9.58
N VAL A 394 -21.98 1.51 10.81
CA VAL A 394 -20.56 1.51 11.25
C VAL A 394 -19.66 0.67 10.33
N LEU A 395 -20.19 -0.40 9.74
CA LEU A 395 -19.50 -1.29 8.79
C LEU A 395 -19.11 -0.61 7.47
N GLU A 396 -19.94 0.33 7.01
CA GLU A 396 -19.85 0.98 5.69
C GLU A 396 -19.32 2.41 5.78
N SER A 397 -18.98 2.84 6.99
CA SER A 397 -18.41 4.14 7.27
C SER A 397 -16.89 4.09 7.20
N PRO A 398 -16.24 5.10 6.60
CA PRO A 398 -14.80 5.19 6.62
C PRO A 398 -14.29 5.47 8.04
N VAL A 399 -12.98 5.36 8.22
CA VAL A 399 -12.32 5.66 9.48
C VAL A 399 -11.60 6.99 9.41
N CYS A 400 -11.63 7.71 10.52
CA CYS A 400 -11.01 9.02 10.66
C CYS A 400 -9.52 8.88 10.97
N GLY A 401 -9.11 7.73 11.51
CA GLY A 401 -7.73 7.39 11.84
C GLY A 401 -7.64 6.16 12.72
N PHE A 402 -6.46 5.95 13.27
CA PHE A 402 -6.11 4.81 14.13
C PHE A 402 -5.47 5.30 15.43
N ILE A 403 -5.70 4.56 16.50
CA ILE A 403 -5.06 4.71 17.81
C ILE A 403 -4.54 3.35 18.27
N VAL A 404 -3.58 3.33 19.19
CA VAL A 404 -3.09 2.09 19.81
C VAL A 404 -3.33 2.15 21.31
N VAL A 405 -3.92 1.11 21.89
CA VAL A 405 -4.04 0.99 23.34
C VAL A 405 -2.69 0.58 23.91
N THR A 406 -2.07 1.42 24.74
CA THR A 406 -0.75 1.13 25.31
C THR A 406 -0.85 0.53 26.72
N ASN A 407 -1.91 0.86 27.45
CA ASN A 407 -2.18 0.33 28.80
C ASN A 407 -3.69 0.33 29.09
N VAL A 408 -4.13 -0.55 29.98
CA VAL A 408 -5.54 -0.65 30.43
C VAL A 408 -5.58 -0.79 31.95
N ASP A 409 -6.19 0.20 32.62
CA ASP A 409 -6.47 0.16 34.04
C ASP A 409 -7.96 -0.15 34.28
N THR A 410 -8.23 -1.39 34.65
CA THR A 410 -9.59 -1.88 34.93
C THR A 410 -10.14 -1.36 36.26
N GLN A 411 -9.30 -0.94 37.21
CA GLN A 411 -9.77 -0.37 38.48
C GLN A 411 -10.23 1.07 38.29
N ALA A 412 -9.42 1.86 37.59
CA ALA A 412 -9.75 3.25 37.24
C ALA A 412 -10.73 3.37 36.04
N GLN A 413 -11.03 2.27 35.35
CA GLN A 413 -11.91 2.23 34.16
C GLN A 413 -11.42 3.16 33.04
N VAL A 414 -10.11 3.18 32.81
CA VAL A 414 -9.44 3.98 31.77
C VAL A 414 -8.49 3.12 30.94
N MET A 415 -8.30 3.51 29.69
CA MET A 415 -7.24 3.01 28.83
C MET A 415 -6.34 4.16 28.40
N THR A 416 -5.03 3.95 28.43
CA THR A 416 -4.05 4.87 27.86
C THR A 416 -3.91 4.56 26.37
N VAL A 417 -4.03 5.58 25.53
CA VAL A 417 -3.93 5.43 24.07
C VAL A 417 -2.80 6.27 23.49
N LEU A 418 -2.14 5.74 22.47
CA LEU A 418 -1.30 6.49 21.54
C LEU A 418 -2.17 6.96 20.37
N SER A 419 -2.18 8.27 20.13
CA SER A 419 -3.03 8.93 19.13
C SER A 419 -2.20 9.89 18.27
N PRO A 420 -2.42 9.97 16.95
CA PRO A 420 -1.75 10.95 16.10
C PRO A 420 -2.21 12.39 16.39
N ALA A 421 -3.37 12.57 17.05
CA ALA A 421 -3.95 13.86 17.41
C ALA A 421 -4.13 13.98 18.93
N PRO A 422 -4.08 15.20 19.49
CA PRO A 422 -4.30 15.41 20.92
C PRO A 422 -5.75 15.10 21.31
N ARG A 423 -6.00 14.97 22.63
CA ARG A 423 -7.36 14.79 23.17
C ARG A 423 -8.26 16.00 22.84
N PRO A 424 -9.60 15.82 22.73
CA PRO A 424 -10.33 14.55 22.80
C PRO A 424 -10.20 13.72 21.52
N LEU A 425 -10.57 12.44 21.58
CA LEU A 425 -10.72 11.63 20.37
C LEU A 425 -11.76 12.27 19.43
N PRO A 426 -11.56 12.24 18.11
CA PRO A 426 -12.46 12.91 17.18
C PRO A 426 -13.85 12.25 17.12
N ARG A 427 -13.94 10.95 17.44
CA ARG A 427 -15.17 10.16 17.47
C ARG A 427 -15.12 9.14 18.61
N HIS A 428 -16.29 8.65 19.01
CA HIS A 428 -16.46 7.75 20.18
C HIS A 428 -16.64 6.27 19.80
N THR A 429 -16.87 5.97 18.52
CA THR A 429 -17.07 4.60 18.01
C THR A 429 -15.76 4.04 17.49
N LEU A 430 -15.27 2.99 18.14
CA LEU A 430 -13.98 2.35 17.86
C LEU A 430 -14.17 0.93 17.35
N LEU A 431 -13.34 0.52 16.39
CA LEU A 431 -13.31 -0.84 15.83
C LEU A 431 -11.99 -1.51 16.16
N ILE A 432 -12.03 -2.65 16.86
CA ILE A 432 -10.82 -3.39 17.22
C ILE A 432 -10.26 -4.14 16.01
N MET A 433 -8.96 -4.03 15.77
CA MET A 433 -8.25 -4.83 14.76
C MET A 433 -7.63 -6.07 15.42
N ASP A 434 -7.49 -7.18 14.69
CA ASP A 434 -6.69 -8.35 15.11
C ASP A 434 -5.17 -8.07 15.02
N ILE A 435 -4.79 -6.80 14.82
CA ILE A 435 -3.43 -6.32 14.65
C ILE A 435 -2.98 -5.64 15.93
N ARG A 436 -1.76 -5.98 16.35
CA ARG A 436 -1.13 -5.43 17.55
C ARG A 436 0.12 -4.66 17.20
N PHE A 437 0.38 -3.60 17.97
CA PHE A 437 1.58 -2.78 17.86
C PHE A 437 2.12 -2.49 19.25
N ILE A 438 3.40 -2.79 19.45
CA ILE A 438 4.12 -2.46 20.68
C ILE A 438 5.07 -1.31 20.35
N ASP A 439 4.83 -0.18 20.99
CA ASP A 439 5.71 0.97 20.92
C ASP A 439 6.95 0.72 21.78
N LEU A 440 7.97 0.12 21.16
CA LEU A 440 9.29 -0.04 21.78
C LEU A 440 10.02 1.31 21.63
N LYS A 441 10.09 2.08 22.72
CA LYS A 441 10.89 3.30 22.80
C LYS A 441 12.39 3.03 22.71
#